data_AF-A0A8U0I142-F1
#
_entry.id   AF-A0A8U0I142-F1
#
_cell.length_a   1.000
_cell.length_b   1.000
_cell.length_c   1.000
_cell.angle_alpha   90.00
_cell.angle_beta   90.00
_cell.angle_gamma   90.00
#
_symmetry.space_group_name_H-M   'P 1'
#
loop_
_entity.id
_entity.type
_entity.pdbx_description
1 polymer ?
#
loop_
_entity_poly.entity_id
_entity_poly.type
_entity_poly.pdbx_seq_one_letter_code
_entity_poly.pdbx_strand_id
1 'polypeptide(L)'
;MRRREFIAGTGIFAASALAGCAGSKSPPPRKSNVFETIEARDGKIQVALEDDTWVKSRYDGGSQNALPDPDEVGGLNPVGSVRAMGKGGGGRGATGRATGGYSSAPKTHHGRAWWHGGNYAVNWYDNHQDAVTKYGVGVSAFGVASLGSSSEMEDNAPGAGPVPWDCRVSNPNDTETCAVEREGWYRVGAELRGKNGHDFDWECVDFEVSQQITGDGYEIQKQWKVSPRI
;
A
#
# COMPACT_ATOMS: atom_id res chain seq x y z
N MET A 1 -48.09 -35.16 -37.10
CA MET A 1 -48.46 -36.18 -36.10
C MET A 1 -47.22 -36.99 -35.71
N ARG A 2 -46.93 -37.08 -34.39
CA ARG A 2 -45.96 -37.92 -33.62
C ARG A 2 -45.52 -37.02 -32.45
N ARG A 3 -46.23 -36.86 -31.32
CA ARG A 3 -46.74 -37.75 -30.25
C ARG A 3 -45.66 -38.55 -29.49
N ARG A 4 -45.37 -38.04 -28.28
CA ARG A 4 -45.10 -38.73 -26.99
C ARG A 4 -43.70 -39.39 -26.88
N GLU A 5 -43.01 -39.47 -25.72
CA GLU A 5 -43.45 -39.37 -24.33
C GLU A 5 -42.26 -39.12 -23.37
N PHE A 6 -42.63 -38.68 -22.17
CA PHE A 6 -41.84 -38.34 -20.99
C PHE A 6 -41.29 -39.61 -20.31
N ILE A 7 -40.04 -39.61 -19.84
CA ILE A 7 -39.61 -40.48 -18.72
C ILE A 7 -38.91 -39.63 -17.67
N ALA A 8 -39.51 -39.65 -16.49
CA ALA A 8 -38.98 -39.15 -15.23
C ALA A 8 -37.77 -39.98 -14.79
N GLY A 9 -36.70 -39.28 -14.38
CA GLY A 9 -35.53 -39.87 -13.76
C GLY A 9 -35.12 -39.02 -12.55
N THR A 10 -35.35 -39.58 -11.37
CA THR A 10 -35.00 -39.07 -10.04
C THR A 10 -33.52 -38.67 -9.94
N GLY A 11 -33.24 -37.49 -9.37
CA GLY A 11 -31.88 -37.05 -9.08
C GLY A 11 -31.85 -36.00 -7.98
N ILE A 12 -31.83 -36.47 -6.73
CA ILE A 12 -31.24 -35.89 -5.52
C ILE A 12 -31.13 -34.35 -5.49
N PHE A 13 -31.88 -33.74 -4.56
CA PHE A 13 -31.66 -32.38 -4.07
C PHE A 13 -30.19 -32.21 -3.64
N ALA A 14 -29.34 -31.72 -4.52
CA ALA A 14 -28.11 -31.07 -4.12
C ALA A 14 -28.54 -29.74 -3.49
N ALA A 15 -28.76 -29.77 -2.18
CA ALA A 15 -28.69 -28.57 -1.35
C ALA A 15 -27.26 -28.03 -1.50
N SER A 16 -27.03 -27.27 -2.57
CA SER A 16 -25.86 -26.43 -2.70
C SER A 16 -25.93 -25.43 -1.56
N ALA A 17 -25.22 -25.74 -0.49
CA ALA A 17 -24.92 -24.82 0.58
C ALA A 17 -24.15 -23.64 -0.03
N LEU A 18 -24.89 -22.65 -0.51
CA LEU A 18 -24.39 -21.30 -0.77
C LEU A 18 -24.19 -20.60 0.58
N ALA A 19 -23.36 -21.20 1.44
CA ALA A 19 -22.90 -20.57 2.65
C ALA A 19 -21.69 -19.70 2.27
N GLY A 20 -21.82 -18.38 2.44
CA GLY A 20 -20.65 -17.53 2.69
C GLY A 20 -20.39 -16.35 1.75
N CYS A 21 -21.19 -16.07 0.72
CA CYS A 21 -20.94 -14.92 -0.17
C CYS A 21 -21.46 -13.56 0.37
N ALA A 22 -21.46 -13.34 1.69
CA ALA A 22 -22.00 -12.14 2.33
C ALA A 22 -20.99 -11.39 3.24
N GLY A 23 -19.70 -11.48 2.95
CA GLY A 23 -18.67 -10.58 3.46
C GLY A 23 -17.96 -9.89 2.29
N SER A 24 -17.66 -8.59 2.38
CA SER A 24 -17.05 -7.78 1.30
C SER A 24 -15.88 -8.52 0.62
N LYS A 25 -16.05 -8.87 -0.66
CA LYS A 25 -15.21 -9.83 -1.41
C LYS A 25 -13.82 -9.32 -1.81
N SER A 26 -13.57 -8.01 -1.76
CA SER A 26 -12.33 -7.44 -2.26
C SER A 26 -11.24 -7.44 -1.17
N PRO A 27 -10.05 -8.00 -1.44
CA PRO A 27 -8.94 -7.94 -0.49
C PRO A 27 -8.62 -6.48 -0.11
N PRO A 28 -8.38 -6.18 1.17
CA PRO A 28 -8.05 -4.83 1.60
C PRO A 28 -6.66 -4.42 1.11
N PRO A 29 -6.31 -3.13 1.21
CA PRO A 29 -4.93 -2.70 1.13
C PRO A 29 -4.03 -3.52 2.08
N ARG A 30 -2.78 -3.68 1.67
CA ARG A 30 -1.77 -4.41 2.41
C ARG A 30 -1.39 -3.68 3.69
N LYS A 31 -1.21 -4.44 4.78
CA LYS A 31 -0.53 -3.95 5.99
C LYS A 31 0.98 -4.06 5.83
N SER A 32 1.71 -3.04 6.24
CA SER A 32 3.18 -2.99 6.19
C SER A 32 3.73 -1.94 7.16
N ASN A 33 4.99 -2.13 7.55
CA ASN A 33 5.80 -1.18 8.32
C ASN A 33 7.07 -0.90 7.52
N VAL A 34 7.31 0.35 7.15
CA VAL A 34 8.39 0.73 6.22
C VAL A 34 8.95 2.11 6.51
N PHE A 35 8.06 3.09 6.69
CA PHE A 35 8.44 4.47 6.98
C PHE A 35 8.14 4.78 8.43
N GLU A 36 9.13 5.27 9.17
CA GLU A 36 8.98 5.72 10.55
C GLU A 36 8.43 7.14 10.53
N THR A 37 9.25 8.10 10.07
CA THR A 37 8.89 9.51 9.98
C THR A 37 8.96 10.03 8.54
N ILE A 38 8.12 11.01 8.24
CA ILE A 38 8.12 11.77 6.99
C ILE A 38 7.91 13.21 7.38
N GLU A 39 8.92 14.05 7.17
CA GLU A 39 8.95 15.43 7.63
C GLU A 39 9.47 16.36 6.53
N ALA A 40 9.04 17.62 6.57
CA ALA A 40 9.61 18.66 5.73
C ALA A 40 10.52 19.54 6.61
N ARG A 41 11.79 19.66 6.22
CA ARG A 41 12.80 20.44 6.93
C ARG A 41 13.80 21.04 5.96
N ASP A 42 14.15 22.31 6.15
CA ASP A 42 15.18 23.02 5.36
C ASP A 42 14.97 22.91 3.83
N GLY A 43 13.71 23.01 3.37
CA GLY A 43 13.37 22.90 1.96
C GLY A 43 13.49 21.47 1.40
N LYS A 44 13.47 20.45 2.26
CA LYS A 44 13.62 19.05 1.88
C LYS A 44 12.58 18.17 2.57
N ILE A 45 12.17 17.10 1.91
CA ILE A 45 11.46 15.97 2.50
C ILE A 45 12.53 15.04 3.08
N GLN A 46 12.49 14.80 4.37
CA GLN A 46 13.29 13.82 5.08
C GLN A 46 12.40 12.63 5.45
N VAL A 47 12.89 11.42 5.15
CA VAL A 47 12.16 10.18 5.41
C VAL A 47 13.06 9.22 6.15
N ALA A 48 12.65 8.86 7.37
CA ALA A 48 13.27 7.76 8.10
C ALA A 48 12.58 6.45 7.75
N LEU A 49 13.39 5.42 7.49
CA LEU A 49 12.94 4.05 7.30
C LEU A 49 12.88 3.35 8.66
N GLU A 50 11.98 2.38 8.76
CA GLU A 50 11.87 1.51 9.95
C GLU A 50 13.04 0.53 10.03
N ASP A 51 13.51 0.25 11.24
CA ASP A 51 14.51 -0.79 11.49
C ASP A 51 13.95 -2.21 11.20
N ASP A 52 12.70 -2.48 11.63
CA ASP A 52 11.96 -3.72 11.32
C ASP A 52 10.93 -3.46 10.19
N THR A 53 11.41 -3.51 8.95
CA THR A 53 10.50 -3.40 7.78
C THR A 53 9.81 -4.74 7.47
N TRP A 54 8.48 -4.68 7.28
CA TRP A 54 7.69 -5.87 6.99
C TRP A 54 6.43 -5.59 6.17
N VAL A 55 5.91 -6.63 5.53
CA VAL A 55 4.62 -6.62 4.82
C VAL A 55 3.78 -7.85 5.14
N LYS A 56 2.45 -7.74 5.09
CA LYS A 56 1.56 -8.90 5.03
C LYS A 56 1.29 -9.30 3.58
N SER A 57 1.41 -10.59 3.25
CA SER A 57 1.16 -11.09 1.88
C SER A 57 0.51 -12.47 1.89
N ARG A 58 -0.23 -12.79 0.82
CA ARG A 58 -0.70 -14.15 0.49
C ARG A 58 0.34 -14.98 -0.25
N TYR A 59 1.51 -14.41 -0.50
CA TYR A 59 2.61 -15.13 -1.13
C TYR A 59 2.85 -16.46 -0.38
N ASP A 60 2.83 -17.57 -1.11
CA ASP A 60 3.03 -18.93 -0.60
C ASP A 60 4.36 -19.48 -1.14
N GLY A 61 5.46 -18.83 -0.74
CA GLY A 61 6.82 -19.21 -1.13
C GLY A 61 7.45 -20.28 -0.25
N GLY A 62 6.66 -20.97 0.59
CA GLY A 62 7.14 -21.83 1.67
C GLY A 62 7.68 -21.05 2.88
N SER A 63 7.74 -21.71 4.04
CA SER A 63 8.09 -21.14 5.36
C SER A 63 9.48 -20.51 5.49
N GLN A 64 10.25 -20.42 4.40
CA GLN A 64 11.63 -19.91 4.39
C GLN A 64 11.73 -18.40 4.67
N ASN A 65 10.61 -17.66 4.75
CA ASN A 65 10.60 -16.21 4.98
C ASN A 65 9.47 -15.72 5.90
N ALA A 66 8.68 -16.61 6.50
CA ALA A 66 7.71 -16.22 7.53
C ALA A 66 8.52 -15.80 8.76
N LEU A 67 8.39 -14.57 9.24
CA LEU A 67 9.15 -14.12 10.41
C LEU A 67 8.70 -14.83 11.70
N PRO A 68 9.60 -15.48 12.46
CA PRO A 68 9.55 -15.51 13.91
C PRO A 68 10.53 -14.45 14.46
N ASP A 69 9.97 -13.36 15.00
CA ASP A 69 10.66 -12.22 15.65
C ASP A 69 11.68 -11.38 14.80
N PRO A 70 11.85 -10.07 15.10
CA PRO A 70 12.36 -9.04 14.17
C PRO A 70 13.89 -8.82 14.11
N ASP A 71 14.73 -9.64 14.74
CA ASP A 71 16.15 -9.28 15.00
C ASP A 71 17.16 -9.49 13.83
N GLU A 72 16.73 -9.79 12.59
CA GLU A 72 17.67 -10.08 11.48
C GLU A 72 17.32 -9.42 10.12
N VAL A 73 16.95 -8.14 10.12
CA VAL A 73 16.63 -7.41 8.87
C VAL A 73 17.78 -6.51 8.37
N GLY A 74 18.81 -6.27 9.19
CA GLY A 74 19.89 -5.30 8.91
C GLY A 74 21.02 -5.73 7.94
N GLY A 75 20.75 -6.52 6.90
CA GLY A 75 21.86 -7.07 6.08
C GLY A 75 21.54 -7.53 4.67
N LEU A 76 20.63 -6.85 3.95
CA LEU A 76 20.34 -7.22 2.56
C LEU A 76 21.16 -6.39 1.58
N ASN A 77 22.23 -7.01 1.06
CA ASN A 77 22.92 -6.51 -0.13
C ASN A 77 21.99 -6.60 -1.35
N PRO A 78 21.97 -5.57 -2.21
CA PRO A 78 20.98 -5.44 -3.26
C PRO A 78 21.24 -6.36 -4.44
N VAL A 79 20.23 -7.14 -4.81
CA VAL A 79 20.19 -7.90 -6.06
C VAL A 79 19.40 -7.07 -7.06
N GLY A 80 20.06 -6.60 -8.11
CA GLY A 80 19.43 -5.83 -9.17
C GLY A 80 18.43 -6.68 -9.96
N SER A 81 17.24 -6.14 -10.19
CA SER A 81 16.40 -6.59 -11.31
C SER A 81 15.36 -5.55 -11.72
N VAL A 82 15.02 -5.65 -13.00
CA VAL A 82 14.32 -4.70 -13.87
C VAL A 82 12.80 -4.72 -13.67
N ARG A 83 12.20 -3.54 -13.95
CA ARG A 83 10.80 -3.14 -13.80
C ARG A 83 9.77 -4.05 -14.47
N ALA A 84 8.63 -4.23 -13.80
CA ALA A 84 7.33 -4.44 -14.43
C ALA A 84 6.35 -3.35 -13.99
N MET A 85 5.80 -2.59 -14.94
CA MET A 85 4.71 -1.63 -14.71
C MET A 85 3.40 -2.40 -14.51
N GLY A 86 2.90 -2.43 -13.28
CA GLY A 86 1.57 -2.93 -12.95
C GLY A 86 0.49 -1.96 -13.44
N LYS A 87 -0.26 -2.35 -14.46
CA LYS A 87 -1.40 -1.61 -15.01
C LYS A 87 -2.62 -1.79 -14.10
N GLY A 88 -2.72 -0.99 -13.04
CA GLY A 88 -3.87 -0.94 -12.15
C GLY A 88 -4.90 0.10 -12.59
N GLY A 89 -5.92 -0.33 -13.32
CA GLY A 89 -7.06 0.51 -13.70
C GLY A 89 -8.21 0.43 -12.71
N GLY A 90 -8.89 1.55 -12.51
CA GLY A 90 -10.32 1.56 -12.13
C GLY A 90 -10.71 2.54 -11.02
N GLY A 91 -11.39 3.63 -11.41
CA GLY A 91 -12.37 4.33 -10.57
C GLY A 91 -12.21 5.85 -10.50
N ARG A 92 -13.00 6.58 -11.31
CA ARG A 92 -13.15 8.05 -11.28
C ARG A 92 -13.84 8.52 -9.99
N GLY A 93 -13.37 9.62 -9.40
CA GLY A 93 -14.18 10.49 -8.53
C GLY A 93 -13.41 11.29 -7.47
N ALA A 94 -13.09 12.55 -7.78
CA ALA A 94 -12.99 13.74 -6.92
C ALA A 94 -12.51 13.52 -5.46
N THR A 95 -11.19 13.56 -5.24
CA THR A 95 -10.47 13.54 -3.93
C THR A 95 -11.08 12.64 -2.85
N GLY A 96 -11.65 11.50 -3.26
CA GLY A 96 -12.34 10.56 -2.39
C GLY A 96 -11.38 9.60 -1.73
N ARG A 97 -10.52 10.10 -0.83
CA ARG A 97 -9.78 9.22 0.09
C ARG A 97 -10.74 8.73 1.19
N ALA A 98 -11.65 7.82 0.80
CA ALA A 98 -12.86 7.34 1.50
C ALA A 98 -13.99 8.37 1.66
N THR A 99 -15.21 7.89 1.95
CA THR A 99 -16.49 8.64 2.08
C THR A 99 -16.55 9.68 3.20
N GLY A 100 -15.41 10.06 3.80
CA GLY A 100 -15.33 11.05 4.88
C GLY A 100 -13.99 11.79 4.97
N GLY A 101 -13.09 11.63 3.99
CA GLY A 101 -11.82 12.36 3.94
C GLY A 101 -10.81 12.00 5.04
N TYR A 102 -9.76 12.81 5.15
CA TYR A 102 -8.57 12.50 5.97
C TYR A 102 -8.86 12.38 7.46
N SER A 103 -9.68 13.27 8.01
CA SER A 103 -9.94 13.36 9.45
C SER A 103 -10.68 12.13 10.00
N SER A 104 -11.57 11.53 9.20
CA SER A 104 -12.39 10.38 9.61
C SER A 104 -11.81 9.03 9.19
N ALA A 105 -10.80 9.03 8.32
CA ALA A 105 -10.16 7.80 7.87
C ALA A 105 -9.45 7.09 9.03
N PRO A 106 -9.52 5.75 9.11
CA PRO A 106 -8.72 4.97 10.04
C PRO A 106 -7.24 5.29 9.87
N LYS A 107 -6.52 5.37 10.98
CA LYS A 107 -5.11 5.69 11.00
C LYS A 107 -4.27 4.45 11.26
N THR A 108 -3.08 4.40 10.67
CA THR A 108 -2.03 3.47 11.10
C THR A 108 -1.47 3.90 12.46
N HIS A 109 -0.60 3.08 13.05
CA HIS A 109 0.08 3.44 14.30
C HIS A 109 0.88 4.75 14.17
N HIS A 110 1.49 5.00 13.00
CA HIS A 110 2.13 6.28 12.64
C HIS A 110 1.18 7.45 12.32
N GLY A 111 -0.11 7.36 12.67
CA GLY A 111 -1.08 8.43 12.42
C GLY A 111 -1.45 8.67 10.94
N ARG A 112 -0.95 7.85 10.01
CA ARG A 112 -1.23 7.99 8.57
C ARG A 112 -2.61 7.47 8.24
N ALA A 113 -3.40 8.22 7.48
CA ALA A 113 -4.71 7.78 7.03
C ALA A 113 -4.56 6.61 6.05
N TRP A 114 -5.32 5.54 6.25
CA TRP A 114 -5.18 4.36 5.42
C TRP A 114 -6.10 4.45 4.19
N TRP A 115 -5.54 4.69 3.01
CA TRP A 115 -6.33 4.82 1.78
C TRP A 115 -6.96 3.49 1.39
N HIS A 116 -8.27 3.50 1.15
CA HIS A 116 -9.11 2.30 1.07
C HIS A 116 -9.00 1.37 2.28
N GLY A 117 -8.44 1.82 3.41
CA GLY A 117 -8.55 1.13 4.68
C GLY A 117 -9.96 1.26 5.26
N GLY A 118 -10.21 0.61 6.40
CA GLY A 118 -11.56 0.63 7.01
C GLY A 118 -11.78 -0.46 8.03
N ASN A 119 -12.92 -0.37 8.71
CA ASN A 119 -13.45 -1.46 9.53
C ASN A 119 -13.55 -2.77 8.73
N TYR A 120 -13.94 -2.66 7.44
CA TYR A 120 -13.98 -3.82 6.54
C TYR A 120 -12.58 -4.47 6.38
N ALA A 121 -11.52 -3.67 6.33
CA ALA A 121 -10.16 -4.18 6.19
C ALA A 121 -9.72 -4.91 7.47
N VAL A 122 -10.03 -4.34 8.64
CA VAL A 122 -9.78 -4.98 9.94
C VAL A 122 -10.48 -6.34 10.01
N ASN A 123 -11.80 -6.35 9.80
CA ASN A 123 -12.60 -7.58 9.79
C ASN A 123 -12.10 -8.59 8.75
N TRP A 124 -11.65 -8.12 7.59
CA TRP A 124 -11.09 -9.00 6.57
C TRP A 124 -9.82 -9.68 7.08
N TYR A 125 -8.86 -8.91 7.64
CA TYR A 125 -7.64 -9.48 8.19
C TYR A 125 -7.90 -10.43 9.35
N ASP A 126 -8.89 -10.15 10.20
CA ASP A 126 -9.24 -11.01 11.33
C ASP A 126 -9.86 -12.35 10.88
N ASN A 127 -10.62 -12.33 9.79
CA ASN A 127 -11.22 -13.53 9.20
C ASN A 127 -10.28 -14.32 8.28
N HIS A 128 -9.10 -13.79 7.96
CA HIS A 128 -8.16 -14.37 6.99
C HIS A 128 -6.73 -14.42 7.55
N GLN A 129 -6.58 -14.57 8.87
CA GLN A 129 -5.27 -14.60 9.51
C GLN A 129 -4.40 -15.78 9.06
N ASP A 130 -5.03 -16.90 8.70
CA ASP A 130 -4.42 -18.11 8.14
C ASP A 130 -4.04 -17.97 6.66
N ALA A 131 -4.66 -17.04 5.94
CA ALA A 131 -4.40 -16.81 4.52
C ALA A 131 -3.31 -15.76 4.24
N VAL A 132 -2.78 -15.11 5.28
CA VAL A 132 -1.78 -14.03 5.12
C VAL A 132 -0.63 -14.18 6.10
N THR A 133 0.59 -14.04 5.60
CA THR A 133 1.83 -14.17 6.40
C THR A 133 2.55 -12.82 6.49
N LYS A 134 3.15 -12.52 7.64
CA LYS A 134 4.07 -11.36 7.81
C LYS A 134 5.46 -11.77 7.29
N TYR A 135 5.96 -11.02 6.32
CA TYR A 135 7.27 -11.19 5.71
C TYR A 135 8.16 -10.00 6.05
N GLY A 136 9.37 -10.27 6.54
CA GLY A 136 10.42 -9.27 6.62
C GLY A 136 10.89 -8.91 5.22
N VAL A 137 11.12 -7.63 4.97
CA VAL A 137 11.54 -7.13 3.65
C VAL A 137 12.77 -6.26 3.80
N GLY A 138 13.46 -6.02 2.68
CA GLY A 138 14.42 -4.93 2.54
C GLY A 138 13.88 -3.88 1.57
N VAL A 139 14.39 -2.66 1.69
CA VAL A 139 14.08 -1.58 0.76
C VAL A 139 15.17 -1.53 -0.32
N SER A 140 14.83 -1.91 -1.56
CA SER A 140 15.81 -1.91 -2.67
C SER A 140 15.90 -0.56 -3.39
N ALA A 141 14.85 0.25 -3.29
CA ALA A 141 14.84 1.61 -3.83
C ALA A 141 13.90 2.50 -3.04
N PHE A 142 14.23 3.78 -2.97
CA PHE A 142 13.41 4.83 -2.40
C PHE A 142 13.15 5.91 -3.46
N GLY A 143 11.98 6.53 -3.43
CA GLY A 143 11.63 7.61 -4.35
C GLY A 143 10.73 8.66 -3.75
N VAL A 144 10.89 9.89 -4.22
CA VAL A 144 10.01 11.03 -3.94
C VAL A 144 9.58 11.67 -5.25
N ALA A 145 8.30 12.01 -5.36
CA ALA A 145 7.74 12.70 -6.52
C ALA A 145 6.71 13.74 -6.12
N SER A 146 6.71 14.88 -6.80
CA SER A 146 5.62 15.84 -6.83
C SER A 146 4.44 15.24 -7.61
N LEU A 147 3.28 15.16 -6.98
CA LEU A 147 2.02 14.74 -7.60
C LEU A 147 1.19 15.92 -8.14
N GLY A 148 1.60 17.15 -7.84
CA GLY A 148 0.95 18.38 -8.32
C GLY A 148 0.13 19.08 -7.25
N SER A 149 -0.74 19.98 -7.69
CA SER A 149 -1.63 20.77 -6.84
C SER A 149 -2.75 19.92 -6.21
N SER A 150 -3.42 20.48 -5.20
CA SER A 150 -4.59 19.83 -4.60
C SER A 150 -5.69 19.59 -5.64
N SER A 151 -5.95 20.52 -6.56
CA SER A 151 -6.90 20.34 -7.68
C SER A 151 -6.56 19.14 -8.55
N GLU A 152 -5.29 18.96 -8.93
CA GLU A 152 -4.86 17.84 -9.78
C GLU A 152 -5.02 16.50 -9.07
N MET A 153 -4.77 16.47 -7.75
CA MET A 153 -4.99 15.30 -6.91
C MET A 153 -6.47 14.98 -6.69
N GLU A 154 -7.36 15.96 -6.74
CA GLU A 154 -8.82 15.72 -6.72
C GLU A 154 -9.26 14.89 -7.91
N ASP A 155 -8.79 15.26 -9.09
CA ASP A 155 -9.25 14.65 -10.32
C ASP A 155 -8.47 13.38 -10.70
N ASN A 156 -7.17 13.34 -10.40
CA ASN A 156 -6.23 12.38 -10.98
C ASN A 156 -5.25 11.77 -9.97
N ALA A 157 -5.65 11.59 -8.70
CA ALA A 157 -4.80 10.92 -7.72
C ALA A 157 -4.31 9.54 -8.23
N PRO A 158 -2.99 9.26 -8.21
CA PRO A 158 -2.46 7.97 -8.63
C PRO A 158 -2.84 6.87 -7.64
N GLY A 159 -3.13 5.67 -8.16
CA GLY A 159 -3.32 4.48 -7.34
C GLY A 159 -2.05 4.05 -6.61
N ALA A 160 -2.09 2.91 -5.92
CA ALA A 160 -0.90 2.36 -5.26
C ALA A 160 0.20 2.01 -6.26
N GLY A 161 1.46 2.04 -5.79
CA GLY A 161 2.61 1.68 -6.60
C GLY A 161 3.48 2.88 -7.02
N PRO A 162 4.47 2.62 -7.89
CA PRO A 162 5.43 3.62 -8.29
C PRO A 162 4.84 4.67 -9.23
N VAL A 163 5.38 5.88 -9.14
CA VAL A 163 5.17 6.98 -10.07
C VAL A 163 6.50 7.37 -10.71
N PRO A 164 6.52 8.23 -11.75
CA PRO A 164 7.76 8.87 -12.18
C PRO A 164 8.38 9.62 -10.99
N TRP A 165 9.56 9.18 -10.55
CA TRP A 165 10.25 9.73 -9.38
C TRP A 165 11.10 10.94 -9.77
N ASP A 166 10.93 12.05 -9.07
CA ASP A 166 11.78 13.25 -9.22
C ASP A 166 13.13 13.04 -8.54
N CYS A 167 13.10 12.36 -7.40
CA CYS A 167 14.25 11.93 -6.63
C CYS A 167 14.17 10.41 -6.43
N ARG A 168 15.23 9.68 -6.77
CA ARG A 168 15.29 8.22 -6.58
C ARG A 168 16.66 7.79 -6.06
N VAL A 169 16.64 7.02 -4.98
CA VAL A 169 17.82 6.43 -4.36
C VAL A 169 17.74 4.92 -4.52
N SER A 170 18.84 4.29 -4.90
CA SER A 170 18.96 2.82 -4.91
C SER A 170 19.64 2.40 -3.63
N ASN A 171 19.10 1.37 -2.97
CA ASN A 171 19.62 0.83 -1.71
C ASN A 171 19.70 1.93 -0.64
N PRO A 172 18.55 2.56 -0.33
CA PRO A 172 18.49 3.59 0.69
C PRO A 172 18.91 3.02 2.05
N ASN A 173 19.39 3.90 2.90
CA ASN A 173 19.70 3.60 4.29
C ASN A 173 18.73 4.35 5.22
N ASP A 174 19.00 4.32 6.52
CA ASP A 174 18.18 4.82 7.63
C ASP A 174 17.35 6.07 7.31
N THR A 175 17.97 7.13 6.81
CA THR A 175 17.28 8.39 6.48
C THR A 175 17.64 8.87 5.09
N GLU A 176 16.61 9.07 4.26
CA GLU A 176 16.73 9.61 2.92
C GLU A 176 16.20 11.02 2.84
N THR A 177 16.73 11.81 1.91
CA THR A 177 16.35 13.21 1.76
C THR A 177 16.23 13.62 0.30
N CYS A 178 15.15 14.30 -0.04
CA CYS A 178 14.88 14.83 -1.37
C CYS A 178 14.42 16.30 -1.29
N ALA A 179 14.77 17.11 -2.28
CA ALA A 179 14.38 18.52 -2.30
C ALA A 179 12.86 18.70 -2.45
N VAL A 180 12.33 19.75 -1.82
CA VAL A 180 10.98 20.27 -2.02
C VAL A 180 11.10 21.52 -2.85
N GLU A 181 10.57 21.50 -4.08
CA GLU A 181 10.68 22.65 -4.98
C GLU A 181 9.51 23.63 -4.81
N ARG A 182 8.36 23.13 -4.33
CA ARG A 182 7.11 23.89 -4.24
C ARG A 182 6.13 23.27 -3.25
N GLU A 183 5.13 24.04 -2.86
CA GLU A 183 3.95 23.47 -2.20
C GLU A 183 3.15 22.55 -3.14
N GLY A 184 2.37 21.66 -2.55
CA GLY A 184 1.52 20.71 -3.28
C GLY A 184 1.57 19.31 -2.70
N TRP A 185 1.04 18.35 -3.43
CA TRP A 185 1.06 16.94 -3.05
C TRP A 185 2.33 16.25 -3.50
N TYR A 186 2.81 15.36 -2.65
CA TYR A 186 3.97 14.53 -2.89
C TYR A 186 3.67 13.07 -2.58
N ARG A 187 4.42 12.17 -3.21
CA ARG A 187 4.49 10.75 -2.87
C ARG A 187 5.90 10.41 -2.45
N VAL A 188 6.04 9.72 -1.32
CA VAL A 188 7.21 8.90 -1.03
C VAL A 188 6.89 7.44 -1.31
N GLY A 189 7.86 6.69 -1.81
CA GLY A 189 7.73 5.28 -2.13
C GLY A 189 8.98 4.49 -1.77
N ALA A 190 8.79 3.24 -1.35
CA ALA A 190 9.84 2.28 -1.06
C ALA A 190 9.54 0.97 -1.81
N GLU A 191 10.49 0.52 -2.63
CA GLU A 191 10.44 -0.76 -3.36
C GLU A 191 10.86 -1.90 -2.43
N LEU A 192 9.97 -2.87 -2.21
CA LEU A 192 10.15 -3.88 -1.17
C LEU A 192 10.55 -5.23 -1.75
N ARG A 193 11.62 -5.82 -1.19
CA ARG A 193 12.15 -7.12 -1.61
C ARG A 193 12.22 -8.09 -0.44
N GLY A 194 11.76 -9.32 -0.64
CA GLY A 194 11.99 -10.40 0.31
C GLY A 194 13.43 -10.92 0.28
N LYS A 195 13.87 -11.63 1.33
CA LYS A 195 15.20 -12.26 1.38
C LYS A 195 15.45 -13.23 0.20
N ASN A 196 14.38 -13.86 -0.31
CA ASN A 196 14.42 -14.73 -1.48
C ASN A 196 14.35 -13.99 -2.84
N GLY A 197 14.46 -12.66 -2.85
CA GLY A 197 14.34 -11.83 -4.05
C GLY A 197 12.90 -11.60 -4.52
N HIS A 198 11.89 -12.09 -3.80
CA HIS A 198 10.50 -11.85 -4.16
C HIS A 198 10.18 -10.35 -4.16
N ASP A 199 9.49 -9.91 -5.21
CA ASP A 199 9.02 -8.54 -5.36
C ASP A 199 7.72 -8.35 -4.58
N PHE A 200 7.78 -7.59 -3.49
CA PHE A 200 6.59 -7.18 -2.77
C PHE A 200 6.05 -5.84 -3.27
N ASP A 201 6.44 -5.36 -4.45
CA ASP A 201 6.00 -4.08 -5.01
C ASP A 201 6.33 -2.90 -4.07
N TRP A 202 5.77 -1.73 -4.38
CA TRP A 202 6.03 -0.51 -3.65
C TRP A 202 5.07 -0.30 -2.48
N GLU A 203 5.57 0.24 -1.39
CA GLU A 203 4.79 0.88 -0.35
C GLU A 203 4.91 2.39 -0.48
N CYS A 204 3.78 3.10 -0.53
CA CYS A 204 3.76 4.54 -0.77
C CYS A 204 3.00 5.31 0.32
N VAL A 205 3.43 6.55 0.55
CA VAL A 205 2.68 7.53 1.35
C VAL A 205 2.52 8.81 0.55
N ASP A 206 1.28 9.26 0.41
CA ASP A 206 0.93 10.53 -0.24
C ASP A 206 0.61 11.59 0.80
N PHE A 207 1.20 12.76 0.68
CA PHE A 207 1.03 13.83 1.66
C PHE A 207 1.03 15.21 1.00
N GLU A 208 0.44 16.17 1.68
CA GLU A 208 0.40 17.57 1.25
C GLU A 208 1.53 18.33 1.93
N VAL A 209 2.30 19.07 1.15
CA VAL A 209 3.33 19.99 1.61
C VAL A 209 2.78 21.40 1.45
N SER A 210 2.67 22.13 2.56
CA SER A 210 2.24 23.53 2.60
C SER A 210 3.31 24.41 3.21
N GLN A 211 3.34 25.69 2.86
CA GLN A 211 4.18 26.65 3.60
C GLN A 211 3.67 26.78 5.04
N GLN A 212 4.60 26.89 5.99
CA GLN A 212 4.23 27.19 7.36
C GLN A 212 3.64 28.59 7.47
N ILE A 213 2.58 28.71 8.29
CA ILE A 213 1.92 30.00 8.54
C ILE A 213 2.82 30.91 9.39
N THR A 214 3.68 30.33 10.23
CA THR A 214 4.61 31.05 11.10
C THR A 214 6.02 30.51 10.93
N GLY A 215 6.87 31.26 10.23
CA GLY A 215 8.27 30.93 9.98
C GLY A 215 8.58 30.68 8.50
N ASP A 216 9.86 30.59 8.18
CA ASP A 216 10.33 30.19 6.85
C ASP A 216 10.42 28.66 6.82
N GLY A 217 9.54 28.00 6.07
CA GLY A 217 9.58 26.54 5.97
C GLY A 217 8.35 25.90 5.37
N TYR A 218 8.46 24.58 5.18
CA TYR A 218 7.36 23.73 4.75
C TYR A 218 6.91 22.85 5.91
N GLU A 219 5.63 22.48 5.91
CA GLU A 219 5.07 21.47 6.80
C GLU A 219 4.38 20.37 6.00
N ILE A 220 4.35 19.17 6.58
CA ILE A 220 3.68 18.01 5.99
C ILE A 220 2.33 17.83 6.68
N GLN A 221 1.28 17.79 5.87
CA GLN A 221 -0.08 17.53 6.29
C GLN A 221 -0.65 16.31 5.56
N LYS A 222 -1.76 15.80 6.10
CA LYS A 222 -2.62 14.80 5.44
C LYS A 222 -1.82 13.61 4.88
N GLN A 223 -1.02 12.92 5.70
CA GLN A 223 -0.27 11.74 5.24
C GLN A 223 -1.18 10.52 5.05
N TRP A 224 -1.27 10.00 3.82
CA TRP A 224 -2.04 8.80 3.51
C TRP A 224 -1.17 7.65 3.10
N LYS A 225 -1.35 6.51 3.76
CA LYS A 225 -0.75 5.25 3.35
C LYS A 225 -1.50 4.70 2.13
N VAL A 226 -0.78 4.50 1.03
CA VAL A 226 -1.29 4.05 -0.28
C VAL A 226 -0.59 2.74 -0.66
N SER A 227 -1.14 1.63 -0.17
CA SER A 227 -0.56 0.29 -0.35
C SER A 227 -1.30 -0.50 -1.44
N PRO A 228 -0.60 -1.39 -2.18
CA PRO A 228 -1.25 -2.40 -3.02
C PRO A 228 -2.24 -3.24 -2.21
N ARG A 229 -3.23 -3.84 -2.87
CA ARG A 229 -4.14 -4.80 -2.21
C ARG A 229 -3.47 -6.16 -2.02
N ILE A 230 -3.87 -6.89 -0.97
CA ILE A 230 -3.35 -8.21 -0.61
C ILE A 230 -3.90 -9.35 -1.46
#